data_AF-A0ABD3VMZ7-F1
#
_entry.id   AF-A0ABD3VMZ7-F1
#
_cell.length_a   1.000
_cell.length_b   1.000
_cell.length_c   1.000
_cell.angle_alpha   90.00
_cell.angle_beta   90.00
_cell.angle_gamma   90.00
#
_symmetry.space_group_name_H-M   'P 1'
#
loop_
_entity.id
_entity.type
_entity.pdbx_description
1 polymer ?
#
loop_
_entity_poly.entity_id
_entity_poly.type
_entity_poly.pdbx_seq_one_letter_code
_entity_poly.pdbx_strand_id
1 'polypeptide(L)'
;MSRLGFYGKFELYEARILRDYDTHLKNTIAMSGTLYRNQQVANVNRILYKLHPEFCNPDALVQTEAIKNYFDSLPSILTDSTKINYIKSLYIFLSYCSQTTNVRLQYPKLIESMSFIKDCLASIRAGCSKRTTRKMAEKRAAHFRGEEKTFPIIDIL
;
A
#
# COMPACT_ATOMS: atom_id res chain seq x y z
N MET A 1 17.80 14.39 2.73
CA MET A 1 17.10 13.16 3.18
C MET A 1 16.08 13.57 4.24
N SER A 2 14.78 13.46 3.97
CA SER A 2 13.75 13.83 4.96
C SER A 2 13.78 12.86 6.15
N ARG A 3 13.65 13.41 7.37
CA ARG A 3 13.83 12.75 8.68
C ARG A 3 12.75 11.73 9.06
N LEU A 4 11.82 11.41 8.16
CA LEU A 4 10.76 10.45 8.41
C LEU A 4 11.13 9.13 7.73
N GLY A 5 11.59 8.15 8.51
CA GLY A 5 11.81 6.79 8.02
C GLY A 5 10.54 6.16 7.42
N PHE A 6 10.61 4.92 6.94
CA PHE A 6 9.45 4.21 6.34
C PHE A 6 8.18 4.19 7.22
N TYR A 7 8.36 4.32 8.54
CA TYR A 7 7.30 4.36 9.54
C TYR A 7 6.96 5.76 10.06
N GLY A 8 7.55 6.80 9.48
CA GLY A 8 7.25 8.18 9.85
C GLY A 8 5.74 8.43 9.84
N LYS A 9 5.23 9.00 10.93
CA LYS A 9 3.90 9.59 10.94
C LYS A 9 3.99 10.82 10.05
N PHE A 10 3.58 10.67 8.80
CA PHE A 10 3.16 11.84 8.04
C PHE A 10 1.97 12.40 8.80
N GLU A 11 1.99 13.69 9.09
CA GLU A 11 0.76 14.36 9.48
C GLU A 11 -0.23 14.05 8.36
N LEU A 12 -1.14 13.14 8.67
CA LEU A 12 -2.44 13.09 8.01
C LEU A 12 -2.94 14.54 8.07
N TYR A 13 -3.82 14.96 7.17
CA TYR A 13 -4.55 16.22 7.32
C TYR A 13 -4.03 17.49 6.65
N GLU A 14 -2.95 17.53 5.85
CA GLU A 14 -2.77 18.72 4.98
C GLU A 14 -3.60 18.60 3.68
N ALA A 15 -3.58 17.42 3.04
CA ALA A 15 -4.30 17.21 1.79
C ALA A 15 -5.79 16.92 2.00
N ARG A 16 -6.64 17.81 1.47
CA ARG A 16 -8.11 17.70 1.55
C ARG A 16 -8.63 16.33 1.11
N ILE A 17 -8.09 15.78 0.02
CA ILE A 17 -8.55 14.48 -0.51
C ILE A 17 -8.34 13.31 0.47
N LEU A 18 -7.27 13.33 1.27
CA LEU A 18 -7.04 12.28 2.27
C LEU A 18 -8.00 12.42 3.46
N ARG A 19 -8.44 13.64 3.80
CA ARG A 19 -9.46 13.88 4.84
C ARG A 19 -10.83 13.41 4.37
N ASP A 20 -11.17 13.72 3.12
CA ASP A 20 -12.44 13.29 2.51
C ASP A 20 -12.46 11.77 2.36
N TYR A 21 -11.32 11.15 2.04
CA TYR A 21 -11.16 9.70 2.02
C TYR A 21 -11.28 9.06 3.42
N ASP A 22 -10.64 9.61 4.46
CA ASP A 22 -10.80 9.13 5.84
C ASP A 22 -12.25 9.19 6.29
N THR A 23 -12.94 10.29 5.97
CA THR A 23 -14.37 10.49 6.23
C THR A 23 -15.21 9.44 5.50
N HIS A 24 -14.91 9.19 4.21
CA HIS A 24 -15.58 8.14 3.46
C HIS A 24 -15.39 6.77 4.11
N LEU A 25 -14.16 6.39 4.45
CA LEU A 25 -13.88 5.11 5.11
C LEU A 25 -14.60 4.97 6.46
N LYS A 26 -14.70 6.06 7.24
CA LYS A 26 -15.45 6.09 8.50
C LYS A 26 -16.93 5.76 8.29
N ASN A 27 -17.51 6.20 7.17
CA ASN A 27 -18.94 6.05 6.89
C ASN A 27 -19.29 4.76 6.14
N THR A 28 -18.36 4.19 5.35
CA THR A 28 -18.60 2.98 4.55
C THR A 28 -18.11 1.70 5.21
N ILE A 29 -17.13 1.77 6.12
CA ILE A 29 -16.53 0.59 6.73
C ILE A 29 -17.07 0.41 8.15
N ALA A 30 -18.27 -0.14 8.25
CA ALA A 30 -18.90 -0.51 9.53
C ALA A 30 -18.21 -1.69 10.24
N MET A 31 -17.22 -2.37 9.62
CA MET A 31 -16.69 -3.66 10.08
C MET A 31 -15.18 -3.71 10.39
N SER A 32 -14.43 -2.61 10.32
CA SER A 32 -13.03 -2.63 10.75
C SER A 32 -12.66 -1.37 11.52
N GLY A 33 -12.20 -1.56 12.76
CA GLY A 33 -12.00 -0.49 13.72
C GLY A 33 -11.02 0.60 13.26
N THR A 34 -10.94 1.67 14.03
CA THR A 34 -10.09 2.85 13.80
C THR A 34 -8.67 2.54 13.31
N LEU A 35 -8.07 1.45 13.77
CA LEU A 35 -6.73 1.01 13.35
C LEU A 35 -6.64 0.68 11.86
N TYR A 36 -7.60 -0.08 11.32
CA TYR A 36 -7.61 -0.44 9.90
C TYR A 36 -7.78 0.81 9.03
N ARG A 37 -8.72 1.68 9.39
CA ARG A 37 -8.97 2.95 8.70
C ARG A 37 -7.70 3.81 8.65
N ASN A 38 -7.08 4.04 9.81
CA ASN A 38 -5.85 4.82 9.90
C ASN A 38 -4.73 4.21 9.06
N GLN A 39 -4.65 2.87 9.00
CA GLN A 39 -3.66 2.19 8.16
C GLN A 39 -3.92 2.40 6.66
N GLN A 40 -5.17 2.38 6.19
CA GLN A 40 -5.48 2.64 4.79
C GLN A 40 -5.04 4.04 4.38
N VAL A 41 -5.44 5.06 5.14
CA VAL A 41 -5.09 6.46 4.83
C VAL A 41 -3.59 6.68 4.93
N ALA A 42 -2.93 6.13 5.95
CA ALA A 42 -1.48 6.27 6.10
C ALA A 42 -0.69 5.59 4.97
N ASN A 43 -1.13 4.43 4.49
CA ASN A 43 -0.49 3.75 3.37
C ASN A 43 -0.60 4.57 2.08
N VAL A 44 -1.79 5.10 1.78
CA VAL A 44 -2.02 5.95 0.60
C VAL A 44 -1.16 7.21 0.69
N ASN A 45 -1.16 7.88 1.86
CA ASN A 45 -0.36 9.08 2.07
C ASN A 45 1.14 8.84 1.83
N ARG A 46 1.70 7.75 2.37
CA ARG A 46 3.10 7.38 2.15
C ARG A 46 3.46 7.24 0.69
N ILE A 47 2.58 6.60 -0.08
CA ILE A 47 2.79 6.36 -1.51
C ILE A 47 2.73 7.69 -2.25
N LEU A 48 1.66 8.48 -2.05
CA LEU A 48 1.50 9.78 -2.71
C LEU A 48 2.64 10.74 -2.40
N TYR A 49 3.07 10.81 -1.13
CA TYR A 49 4.22 11.62 -0.74
C TYR A 49 5.52 11.15 -1.40
N LYS A 50 5.70 9.83 -1.59
CA LYS A 50 6.90 9.32 -2.27
C LYS A 50 6.89 9.57 -3.77
N LEU A 51 5.72 9.55 -4.40
CA LEU A 51 5.59 9.87 -5.82
C LEU A 51 5.61 11.38 -6.08
N HIS A 52 5.18 12.18 -5.10
CA HIS A 52 5.09 13.63 -5.20
C HIS A 52 5.39 14.30 -3.83
N PRO A 53 6.66 14.56 -3.51
CA PRO A 53 7.08 14.98 -2.16
C PRO A 53 6.67 16.40 -1.74
N GLU A 54 6.38 17.28 -2.70
CA GLU A 54 6.05 18.68 -2.41
C GLU A 54 4.68 18.84 -1.76
N PHE A 55 3.72 18.02 -2.18
CA PHE A 55 2.38 17.93 -1.61
C PHE A 55 1.71 16.65 -2.08
N CYS A 56 0.76 16.14 -1.29
CA CYS A 56 0.02 14.93 -1.63
C CYS A 56 -0.92 15.19 -2.82
N ASN A 57 -0.48 14.80 -4.02
CA ASN A 57 -1.22 14.90 -5.27
C ASN A 57 -1.62 13.51 -5.81
N PRO A 58 -2.92 13.17 -5.85
CA PRO A 58 -3.42 11.94 -6.46
C PRO A 58 -3.01 11.72 -7.92
N ASP A 59 -2.84 12.80 -8.71
CA ASP A 59 -2.40 12.68 -10.11
C ASP A 59 -0.99 12.08 -10.25
N ALA A 60 -0.21 12.05 -9.17
CA ALA A 60 1.07 11.35 -9.15
C ALA A 60 0.94 9.85 -9.45
N LEU A 61 -0.24 9.26 -9.21
CA LEU A 61 -0.52 7.86 -9.54
C LEU A 61 -0.63 7.60 -11.04
N VAL A 62 -0.83 8.63 -11.87
CA VAL A 62 -0.87 8.49 -13.34
C VAL A 62 0.48 8.00 -13.89
N GLN A 63 1.57 8.31 -13.19
CA GLN A 63 2.92 7.87 -13.55
C GLN A 63 3.16 6.43 -13.07
N THR A 64 2.63 5.45 -13.81
CA THR A 64 2.71 4.02 -13.46
C THR A 64 4.14 3.51 -13.30
N GLU A 65 5.10 4.07 -14.04
CA GLU A 65 6.51 3.73 -13.87
C GLU A 65 7.06 4.20 -12.52
N ALA A 66 6.66 5.38 -12.04
CA ALA A 66 7.01 5.86 -10.71
C ALA A 66 6.39 4.95 -9.62
N ILE A 67 5.18 4.42 -9.83
CA ILE A 67 4.57 3.43 -8.93
C ILE A 67 5.43 2.17 -8.86
N LYS A 68 5.87 1.60 -10.00
CA LYS A 68 6.74 0.42 -9.99
C LYS A 68 8.05 0.70 -9.27
N ASN A 69 8.72 1.79 -9.61
CA ASN A 69 9.96 2.22 -8.98
C ASN A 69 9.81 2.38 -7.46
N TYR A 70 8.67 2.92 -6.99
CA TYR A 70 8.37 2.97 -5.57
C TYR A 70 8.35 1.56 -4.96
N PHE A 71 7.59 0.62 -5.51
CA PHE A 71 7.48 -0.74 -4.97
C PHE A 71 8.78 -1.56 -5.06
N ASP A 72 9.62 -1.27 -6.05
CA ASP A 72 10.94 -1.89 -6.22
C ASP A 72 11.97 -1.28 -5.26
N SER A 73 11.87 0.01 -4.95
CA SER A 73 12.71 0.69 -3.95
C SER A 73 12.39 0.34 -2.50
N LEU A 74 11.25 -0.32 -2.25
CA LEU A 74 10.87 -0.74 -0.91
C LEU A 74 11.90 -1.74 -0.34
N PRO A 75 12.41 -1.53 0.89
CA PRO A 75 13.42 -2.36 1.51
C PRO A 75 13.10 -3.84 1.44
N SER A 76 14.13 -4.67 1.23
CA SER A 76 14.01 -6.12 1.18
C SER A 76 13.45 -6.75 2.48
N ILE A 77 13.61 -6.05 3.61
CA ILE A 77 13.02 -6.44 4.90
C ILE A 77 11.48 -6.33 4.92
N LEU A 78 10.89 -5.53 4.02
CA LEU A 78 9.44 -5.48 3.87
C LEU A 78 8.96 -6.73 3.14
N THR A 79 8.08 -7.48 3.81
CA THR A 79 7.50 -8.69 3.24
C THR A 79 6.64 -8.38 2.02
N ASP A 80 6.54 -9.35 1.10
CA ASP A 80 5.58 -9.28 -0.02
C ASP A 80 4.14 -9.08 0.48
N SER A 81 3.80 -9.58 1.67
CA SER A 81 2.51 -9.33 2.36
C SER A 81 2.30 -7.85 2.66
N THR A 82 3.33 -7.15 3.16
CA THR A 82 3.28 -5.70 3.40
C THR A 82 3.08 -4.94 2.09
N LYS A 83 3.79 -5.31 1.02
CA LYS A 83 3.62 -4.71 -0.32
C LYS A 83 2.18 -4.92 -0.83
N ILE A 84 1.63 -6.12 -0.67
CA ILE A 84 0.24 -6.43 -1.01
C ILE A 84 -0.75 -5.55 -0.22
N ASN A 85 -0.49 -5.28 1.06
CA ASN A 85 -1.35 -4.40 1.86
C ASN A 85 -1.32 -2.95 1.36
N TYR A 86 -0.17 -2.42 0.94
CA TYR A 86 -0.09 -1.11 0.30
C TYR A 86 -0.91 -1.06 -1.00
N ILE A 87 -0.82 -2.11 -1.83
CA ILE A 87 -1.60 -2.22 -3.06
C ILE A 87 -3.10 -2.27 -2.77
N LYS A 88 -3.53 -3.03 -1.76
CA LYS A 88 -4.94 -3.06 -1.31
C LYS A 88 -5.43 -1.67 -0.90
N SER A 89 -4.63 -0.92 -0.14
CA SER A 89 -4.96 0.45 0.25
C SER A 89 -5.16 1.36 -0.95
N LEU A 90 -4.29 1.27 -1.96
CA LEU A 90 -4.46 2.02 -3.20
C LEU A 90 -5.74 1.62 -3.95
N TYR A 91 -6.08 0.33 -4.05
CA TYR A 91 -7.33 -0.07 -4.71
C TYR A 91 -8.56 0.52 -4.03
N ILE A 92 -8.60 0.52 -2.68
CA ILE A 92 -9.72 1.10 -1.94
C ILE A 92 -9.80 2.61 -2.21
N PHE A 93 -8.66 3.30 -2.18
CA PHE A 93 -8.58 4.73 -2.50
C PHE A 93 -9.02 5.06 -3.93
N LEU A 94 -8.59 4.29 -4.92
CA LEU A 94 -8.99 4.44 -6.32
C LEU A 94 -10.49 4.21 -6.51
N SER A 95 -11.06 3.23 -5.81
CA SER A 95 -12.52 3.01 -5.81
C SER A 95 -13.26 4.23 -5.23
N TYR A 96 -12.79 4.79 -4.11
CA TYR A 96 -13.32 6.03 -3.56
C TYR A 96 -13.24 7.19 -4.57
N CYS A 97 -12.09 7.37 -5.22
CA CYS A 97 -11.88 8.41 -6.24
C CYS A 97 -12.87 8.26 -7.41
N SER A 98 -13.12 7.01 -7.85
CA SER A 98 -14.08 6.75 -8.92
C SER A 98 -15.55 6.99 -8.53
N GLN A 99 -15.90 6.95 -7.25
CA GLN A 99 -17.29 7.09 -6.80
C GLN A 99 -17.67 8.53 -6.46
N THR A 100 -16.67 9.40 -6.23
CA THR A 100 -16.90 10.75 -5.70
C THR A 100 -16.88 11.81 -6.81
N THR A 101 -17.98 12.55 -6.99
CA THR A 101 -18.10 13.61 -8.01
C THR A 101 -17.05 14.70 -7.86
N ASN A 102 -16.75 15.13 -6.63
CA ASN A 102 -15.74 16.17 -6.38
C ASN A 102 -14.33 15.75 -6.83
N VAL A 103 -13.96 14.49 -6.61
CA VAL A 103 -12.65 13.97 -7.05
C VAL A 103 -12.59 13.89 -8.57
N ARG A 104 -13.69 13.48 -9.22
CA ARG A 104 -13.76 13.44 -10.69
C ARG A 104 -13.54 14.80 -11.34
N LEU A 105 -14.05 15.86 -10.73
CA LEU A 105 -13.85 17.24 -11.22
C LEU A 105 -12.45 17.77 -10.95
N GLN A 106 -11.86 17.44 -9.80
CA GLN A 106 -10.54 17.96 -9.40
C GLN A 106 -9.37 17.20 -10.03
N TYR A 107 -9.52 15.90 -10.29
CA TYR A 107 -8.46 15.01 -10.76
C TYR A 107 -8.91 14.20 -11.98
N PRO A 108 -9.28 14.85 -13.11
CA PRO A 108 -9.80 14.14 -14.28
C PRO A 108 -8.77 13.15 -14.86
N LYS A 109 -7.49 13.49 -14.86
CA LYS A 109 -6.39 12.63 -15.35
C LYS A 109 -6.28 11.33 -14.56
N LEU A 110 -6.41 11.40 -13.23
CA LEU A 110 -6.48 10.22 -12.38
C LEU A 110 -7.64 9.31 -12.77
N ILE A 111 -8.82 9.89 -13.03
CA ILE A 111 -10.02 9.12 -13.42
C ILE A 111 -9.84 8.46 -14.78
N GLU A 112 -9.35 9.20 -15.77
CA GLU A 112 -9.07 8.70 -17.11
C GLU A 112 -8.04 7.56 -17.11
N SER A 113 -7.03 7.67 -16.24
CA SER A 113 -5.94 6.69 -16.15
C SER A 113 -6.24 5.51 -15.22
N MET A 114 -7.41 5.47 -14.58
CA MET A 114 -7.73 4.56 -13.48
C MET A 114 -7.56 3.08 -13.86
N SER A 115 -7.94 2.68 -15.08
CA SER A 115 -7.77 1.31 -15.58
C SER A 115 -6.28 0.93 -15.65
N PHE A 116 -5.46 1.76 -16.30
CA PHE A 116 -4.03 1.56 -16.44
C PHE A 116 -3.32 1.49 -15.08
N ILE A 117 -3.72 2.34 -14.13
CA ILE A 117 -3.18 2.31 -12.76
C ILE A 117 -3.53 0.97 -12.10
N LYS A 118 -4.79 0.52 -12.20
CA LYS A 118 -5.24 -0.74 -11.62
C LYS A 118 -4.53 -1.95 -12.24
N ASP A 119 -4.24 -1.93 -13.54
CA ASP A 119 -3.50 -2.98 -14.24
C ASP A 119 -2.03 -3.01 -13.78
N CYS A 120 -1.40 -1.84 -13.63
CA CYS A 120 -0.06 -1.73 -13.06
C CYS A 120 -0.01 -2.34 -11.65
N LEU A 121 -0.94 -1.98 -10.78
CA LEU A 121 -1.04 -2.54 -9.42
C LEU A 121 -1.29 -4.06 -9.43
N ALA A 122 -2.07 -4.57 -10.39
CA ALA A 122 -2.34 -5.99 -10.53
C ALA A 122 -1.06 -6.76 -10.89
N SER A 123 -0.25 -6.22 -11.81
CA SER A 123 1.04 -6.79 -12.20
C SER A 123 2.01 -6.87 -11.01
N ILE A 124 2.16 -5.77 -10.26
CA ILE A 124 3.02 -5.73 -9.06
C ILE A 124 2.54 -6.74 -8.02
N ARG A 125 1.22 -6.80 -7.77
CA ARG A 125 0.60 -7.76 -6.84
C ARG A 125 0.86 -9.20 -7.28
N ALA A 126 0.72 -9.52 -8.56
CA ALA A 126 0.98 -10.86 -9.08
C ALA A 126 2.43 -11.30 -8.82
N GLY A 127 3.40 -10.40 -9.02
CA GLY A 127 4.80 -10.65 -8.68
C GLY A 127 5.01 -10.95 -7.20
N CYS A 128 4.39 -10.16 -6.31
CA CYS A 128 4.45 -10.38 -4.85
C CYS A 128 3.83 -11.72 -4.44
N SER A 129 2.66 -12.07 -5.00
CA SER A 129 1.99 -13.34 -4.73
C SER A 129 2.83 -14.54 -5.17
N LYS A 130 3.41 -14.50 -6.38
CA LYS A 130 4.28 -15.59 -6.88
C LYS A 130 5.47 -15.83 -5.95
N ARG A 131 6.16 -14.76 -5.52
CA ARG A 131 7.29 -14.87 -4.57
C ARG A 131 6.86 -15.42 -3.21
N THR A 132 5.70 -15.01 -2.71
CA THR A 132 5.13 -15.53 -1.45
C THR A 132 4.84 -17.02 -1.56
N THR A 133 4.15 -17.46 -2.62
CA THR A 133 3.85 -18.88 -2.86
C THR A 133 5.12 -19.71 -2.95
N ARG A 134 6.14 -19.22 -3.67
CA ARG A 134 7.45 -19.88 -3.78
C ARG A 134 8.11 -20.07 -2.41
N LYS A 135 8.21 -19.00 -1.60
CA LYS A 135 8.76 -19.08 -0.22
C LYS A 135 8.01 -20.10 0.65
N MET A 136 6.69 -20.17 0.54
CA MET A 136 5.89 -21.14 1.29
C MET A 136 6.09 -22.58 0.78
N ALA A 137 6.31 -22.78 -0.51
CA ALA A 137 6.66 -24.09 -1.07
C ALA A 137 8.05 -24.53 -0.61
N GLU A 138 9.04 -23.64 -0.65
CA GLU A 138 10.41 -23.88 -0.18
C GLU A 138 10.42 -24.22 1.32
N LYS A 139 9.68 -23.46 2.15
CA LYS A 139 9.55 -23.73 3.60
C LYS A 139 8.92 -25.09 3.86
N ARG A 140 7.83 -25.44 3.17
CA ARG A 140 7.19 -26.76 3.29
C ARG A 140 8.15 -27.88 2.88
N ALA A 141 8.87 -27.71 1.79
CA ALA A 141 9.85 -28.71 1.34
C ALA A 141 10.99 -28.90 2.34
N ALA A 142 11.50 -27.83 2.95
CA ALA A 142 12.51 -27.90 4.00
C ALA A 142 12.00 -28.62 5.27
N HIS A 143 10.75 -28.36 5.66
CA HIS A 143 10.10 -29.05 6.77
C HIS A 143 10.02 -30.57 6.51
N PHE A 144 9.58 -30.98 5.31
CA PHE A 144 9.54 -32.41 4.94
C PHE A 144 10.93 -33.07 4.86
N ARG A 145 12.00 -32.32 4.60
CA ARG A 145 13.39 -32.82 4.61
C ARG A 145 14.02 -32.84 6.02
N GLY A 146 13.30 -32.40 7.06
CA GLY A 146 13.84 -32.31 8.43
C GLY A 146 14.89 -31.22 8.61
N GLU A 147 14.96 -30.23 7.70
CA GLU A 147 15.95 -29.14 7.73
C GLU A 147 15.49 -27.94 8.58
N GLU A 148 14.31 -28.01 9.19
CA GLU A 148 13.80 -26.93 10.03
C GLU A 148 14.61 -26.86 11.34
N LYS A 149 15.52 -25.88 11.43
CA LYS A 149 16.20 -25.55 12.68
C LYS A 149 15.14 -25.18 13.72
N THR A 150 15.01 -26.00 14.75
CA THR A 150 14.41 -25.59 16.01
C THR A 150 15.18 -24.37 16.50
N PHE A 151 14.51 -23.21 16.55
CA PHE A 151 15.05 -22.09 17.31
C PHE A 151 15.09 -22.55 18.77
N PRO A 152 16.23 -22.45 19.47
CA PRO A 152 16.25 -22.76 20.89
C PRO A 152 15.23 -21.84 21.57
N ILE A 153 14.34 -22.44 22.36
CA ILE A 153 13.57 -21.72 23.36
C ILE A 153 14.63 -21.12 24.28
N ILE A 154 14.83 -19.81 24.19
CA ILE A 154 15.59 -19.09 25.20
C ILE A 154 14.65 -19.06 26.40
N ASP A 155 14.84 -20.01 27.32
CA ASP A 155 14.31 -19.91 28.67
C ASP A 155 14.93 -18.65 29.29
N ILE A 156 14.15 -17.58 29.34
CA ILE A 156 14.47 -16.41 30.14
C ILE A 156 14.08 -16.77 31.58
N LEU A 157 15.06 -17.26 32.34
CA LEU A 157 15.08 -17.19 33.80
C LEU A 157 15.87 -15.95 34.23
#